data_AF-A0A806X1J2-F1
#
_entry.id   AF-A0A806X1J2-F1
#
_cell.length_a   1.000
_cell.length_b   1.000
_cell.length_c   1.000
_cell.angle_alpha   90.00
_cell.angle_beta   90.00
_cell.angle_gamma   90.00
#
_symmetry.space_group_name_H-M   'P 1'
#
loop_
_entity.id
_entity.type
_entity.pdbx_description
1 polymer ?
#
loop_
_entity_poly.entity_id
_entity_poly.type
_entity_poly.pdbx_seq_one_letter_code
_entity_poly.pdbx_strand_id
1 'polypeptide(L)'
;MLTNKKQQKINLKLLFLSVIYLVVCCFIFFFIASVVIDLIFDGKVNLTREVIIDIIVVSTIAGTTGGLGSWIFAWIDERKARKSPPSDPKA
;
A
#
# COMPACT_ATOMS: atom_id res chain seq x y z
N MET A 1 -21.90 23.47 -3.17
CA MET A 1 -21.44 22.13 -3.57
C MET A 1 -21.48 21.23 -2.35
N LEU A 2 -22.49 20.37 -2.26
CA LEU A 2 -22.69 19.46 -1.14
C LEU A 2 -21.64 18.34 -1.22
N THR A 3 -20.55 18.47 -0.46
CA THR A 3 -19.59 17.39 -0.24
C THR A 3 -20.33 16.27 0.49
N ASN A 4 -20.80 15.30 -0.27
CA ASN A 4 -21.36 14.05 0.21
C ASN A 4 -20.24 13.34 1.01
N LYS A 5 -20.18 13.60 2.32
CA LYS A 5 -19.41 12.78 3.26
C LYS A 5 -20.12 11.43 3.32
N LYS A 6 -19.91 10.61 2.28
CA LYS A 6 -20.13 9.17 2.37
C LYS A 6 -19.31 8.73 3.57
N GLN A 7 -19.99 8.35 4.64
CA GLN A 7 -19.42 7.57 5.72
C GLN A 7 -18.92 6.28 5.07
N GLN A 8 -17.71 6.31 4.50
CA GLN A 8 -17.05 5.17 3.88
C GLN A 8 -16.74 4.22 5.02
N LYS A 9 -17.73 3.40 5.37
CA LYS A 9 -17.60 2.30 6.30
C LYS A 9 -16.34 1.55 5.86
N ILE A 10 -15.27 1.61 6.65
CA ILE A 10 -13.99 0.99 6.35
C ILE A 10 -14.27 -0.43 5.84
N ASN A 11 -14.14 -0.61 4.54
CA ASN A 11 -14.54 -1.85 3.90
C ASN A 11 -13.30 -2.71 3.85
N LEU A 12 -13.23 -3.73 4.71
CA LEU A 12 -12.12 -4.69 4.79
C LEU A 12 -11.68 -5.19 3.40
N LYS A 13 -12.63 -5.38 2.48
CA LYS A 13 -12.37 -5.76 1.09
C LYS A 13 -11.56 -4.71 0.32
N LEU A 14 -11.85 -3.43 0.49
CA LEU A 14 -11.14 -2.35 -0.20
C LEU A 14 -9.69 -2.23 0.28
N LEU A 15 -9.47 -2.45 1.58
CA LEU A 15 -8.14 -2.40 2.15
C LEU A 15 -7.31 -3.63 1.78
N PHE A 16 -7.92 -4.82 1.75
CA PHE A 16 -7.25 -6.01 1.21
C PHE A 16 -6.89 -5.85 -0.28
N LEU A 17 -7.78 -5.27 -1.07
CA LEU A 17 -7.50 -4.95 -2.48
C LEU A 17 -6.36 -3.94 -2.63
N SER A 18 -6.31 -2.93 -1.76
CA SER A 18 -5.22 -1.96 -1.71
C SER A 18 -3.88 -2.61 -1.34
N VAL A 19 -3.87 -3.53 -0.36
CA VAL A 19 -2.66 -4.29 0.02
C VAL A 19 -2.16 -5.11 -1.16
N ILE A 20 -3.04 -5.87 -1.83
CA ILE A 20 -2.66 -6.67 -3.00
C ILE A 20 -2.10 -5.77 -4.11
N TYR A 21 -2.77 -4.66 -4.38
CA TYR A 21 -2.32 -3.70 -5.39
C TYR A 21 -0.91 -3.17 -5.06
N LEU A 22 -0.67 -2.77 -3.80
CA LEU A 22 0.65 -2.34 -3.34
C LEU A 22 1.72 -3.41 -3.47
N VAL A 23 1.42 -4.66 -3.08
CA VAL A 23 2.35 -5.81 -3.25
C VAL A 23 2.73 -5.98 -4.71
N VAL A 24 1.76 -5.95 -5.63
CA VAL A 24 2.00 -6.08 -7.08
C VAL A 24 2.82 -4.92 -7.61
N CYS A 25 2.50 -3.68 -7.22
CA CYS A 25 3.29 -2.51 -7.62
C CYS A 25 4.72 -2.57 -7.10
N CYS A 26 4.93 -2.95 -5.83
CA CYS A 26 6.26 -3.15 -5.27
C CYS A 26 7.03 -4.24 -6.02
N PHE A 27 6.37 -5.36 -6.34
CA PHE A 27 7.00 -6.45 -7.10
C PHE A 27 7.50 -6.00 -8.47
N ILE A 28 6.68 -5.28 -9.23
CA ILE A 28 7.08 -4.75 -10.54
C ILE A 28 8.24 -3.76 -10.38
N PHE A 29 8.17 -2.87 -9.39
CA PHE A 29 9.22 -1.88 -9.14
C PHE A 29 10.56 -2.53 -8.80
N PHE A 30 10.58 -3.48 -7.86
CA PHE A 30 11.80 -4.20 -7.47
C PHE A 30 12.34 -5.07 -8.60
N PHE A 31 11.46 -5.66 -9.41
CA PHE A 31 11.88 -6.41 -10.59
C PHE A 31 12.61 -5.52 -11.60
N ILE A 32 12.03 -4.37 -11.95
CA ILE A 32 12.66 -3.40 -12.87
C ILE A 32 13.97 -2.89 -12.26
N ALA A 33 13.98 -2.53 -10.98
CA ALA A 33 15.17 -2.05 -10.29
C ALA A 33 16.29 -3.10 -10.32
N SER A 34 15.98 -4.37 -10.09
CA SER A 34 16.96 -5.47 -10.17
C SER A 34 17.54 -5.61 -11.57
N VAL A 35 16.70 -5.56 -12.61
CA VAL A 35 17.18 -5.62 -14.01
C VAL A 35 18.09 -4.43 -14.33
N VAL A 36 17.74 -3.23 -13.85
CA VAL A 36 18.55 -2.02 -14.05
C VAL A 36 19.89 -2.13 -13.32
N ILE A 37 19.90 -2.63 -12.08
CA ILE A 37 21.13 -2.84 -11.30
C ILE A 37 22.03 -3.85 -12.03
N ASP A 38 21.51 -5.00 -12.41
CA ASP A 38 22.28 -6.03 -13.14
C ASP A 38 22.85 -5.48 -14.46
N LEU A 39 22.07 -4.66 -15.18
CA LEU A 39 22.53 -4.03 -16.42
C LEU A 39 23.64 -3.00 -16.20
N ILE A 40 23.56 -2.22 -15.12
CA ILE A 40 24.57 -1.20 -14.80
C ILE A 40 25.87 -1.83 -14.29
N PHE A 41 25.77 -2.85 -13.43
CA PHE A 41 26.95 -3.43 -12.76
C PHE A 41 27.62 -4.55 -13.57
N ASP A 42 26.85 -5.47 -14.14
CA ASP A 42 27.37 -6.63 -14.86
C ASP A 42 27.28 -6.50 -16.39
N GLY A 43 26.52 -5.52 -16.90
CA GLY A 43 26.23 -5.39 -18.33
C GLY A 43 25.41 -6.57 -18.89
N LYS A 44 24.93 -7.45 -18.01
CA LYS A 44 24.22 -8.69 -18.30
C LYS A 44 23.14 -8.89 -17.26
N VAL A 45 21.97 -9.33 -17.71
CA VAL A 45 20.84 -9.58 -16.83
C VAL A 45 21.01 -10.97 -16.20
N ASN A 46 21.47 -11.04 -14.95
CA ASN A 46 21.68 -12.29 -14.22
C ASN A 46 20.57 -12.49 -13.18
N LEU A 47 19.38 -12.84 -13.66
CA LEU A 47 18.24 -13.18 -12.81
C LEU A 47 18.44 -14.55 -12.13
N THR A 48 19.17 -14.55 -11.03
CA THR A 48 19.37 -15.74 -10.20
C THR A 48 18.11 -16.04 -9.39
N ARG A 49 17.84 -17.33 -9.11
CA ARG A 49 16.69 -17.76 -8.30
C ARG A 49 16.65 -17.07 -6.93
N GLU A 50 17.81 -16.81 -6.33
CA GLU A 50 17.93 -16.10 -5.05
C GLU A 50 17.39 -14.67 -5.14
N VAL A 51 17.76 -13.93 -6.19
CA VAL A 51 17.28 -12.55 -6.44
C VAL A 51 15.77 -12.52 -6.62
N ILE A 52 15.21 -13.49 -7.34
CA ILE A 52 13.75 -13.60 -7.52
C ILE A 52 13.05 -13.85 -6.17
N ILE A 53 13.60 -14.73 -5.34
CA ILE A 53 13.05 -15.01 -4.00
C ILE A 53 13.11 -13.75 -3.13
N ASP A 54 14.24 -13.05 -3.13
CA ASP A 54 14.41 -11.81 -2.36
C ASP A 54 13.41 -10.74 -2.80
N ILE A 55 13.22 -10.54 -4.11
CA ILE A 55 12.22 -9.61 -4.65
C ILE A 55 10.81 -9.98 -4.15
N ILE A 56 10.44 -11.26 -4.16
CA ILE A 56 9.12 -11.71 -3.66
C ILE A 56 8.97 -11.41 -2.17
N VAL A 57 9.99 -11.73 -1.37
CA VAL A 57 9.97 -11.53 0.09
C VAL A 57 9.88 -10.05 0.42
N VAL A 58 10.75 -9.22 -0.16
CA VAL A 58 10.77 -7.77 0.07
C VAL A 58 9.46 -7.11 -0.39
N SER A 59 8.91 -7.51 -1.53
CA SER A 59 7.65 -6.97 -2.03
C SER A 59 6.48 -7.31 -1.12
N THR A 60 6.49 -8.52 -0.56
CA THR A 60 5.48 -8.97 0.42
C THR A 60 5.60 -8.18 1.71
N ILE A 61 6.81 -7.98 2.25
CA ILE A 61 7.05 -7.20 3.47
C ILE A 61 6.65 -5.73 3.26
N ALA A 62 7.08 -5.12 2.15
CA ALA A 62 6.77 -3.74 1.83
C ALA A 62 5.26 -3.53 1.62
N GLY A 63 4.61 -4.42 0.86
CA GLY A 63 3.18 -4.32 0.59
C GLY A 63 2.32 -4.60 1.82
N THR A 64 2.68 -5.58 2.66
CA THR A 64 1.97 -5.83 3.93
C THR A 64 2.16 -4.70 4.93
N THR A 65 3.38 -4.15 5.05
CA THR A 65 3.67 -3.03 5.96
C THR A 65 2.98 -1.75 5.51
N GLY A 66 3.02 -1.44 4.20
CA GLY A 66 2.30 -0.30 3.63
C GLY A 66 0.79 -0.44 3.76
N GLY A 67 0.27 -1.65 3.51
CA GLY A 67 -1.14 -1.99 3.66
C GLY A 67 -1.62 -1.87 5.11
N LEU A 68 -0.92 -2.49 6.06
CA LEU A 68 -1.23 -2.43 7.49
C LEU A 68 -1.08 -1.02 8.06
N GLY A 69 -0.04 -0.28 7.65
CA GLY A 69 0.13 1.13 8.03
C GLY A 69 -1.06 1.98 7.59
N SER A 70 -1.49 1.84 6.35
CA SER A 70 -2.68 2.54 5.83
C SER A 70 -3.96 2.16 6.57
N TRP A 71 -4.11 0.89 6.97
CA TRP A 71 -5.22 0.41 7.79
C TRP A 71 -5.23 1.05 9.19
N ILE A 72 -4.07 1.12 9.85
CA ILE A 72 -3.92 1.73 11.18
C ILE A 72 -4.29 3.21 11.13
N PHE A 73 -3.81 3.94 10.13
CA PHE A 73 -4.18 5.35 9.93
C PHE A 73 -5.68 5.53 9.69
N ALA A 74 -6.27 4.67 8.86
CA ALA A 74 -7.71 4.72 8.59
C ALA A 74 -8.55 4.41 9.84
N TRP A 75 -8.10 3.49 10.70
CA TRP A 75 -8.74 3.20 11.98
C TRP A 75 -8.61 4.37 12.98
N ILE A 76 -7.45 5.02 13.04
CA ILE A 76 -7.25 6.22 13.88
C ILE A 76 -8.17 7.35 13.42
N ASP A 77 -8.28 7.58 12.11
CA ASP A 77 -9.14 8.62 11.55
C ASP A 77 -10.62 8.36 11.85
N GLU A 78 -11.11 7.13 11.69
CA GLU A 78 -12.46 6.75 12.11
C GLU A 78 -12.69 6.98 13.61
N ARG A 79 -11.71 6.65 14.47
CA ARG A 79 -11.84 6.85 15.92
C ARG A 79 -11.87 8.34 16.29
N LYS A 80 -11.11 9.18 15.58
CA LYS A 80 -11.09 10.63 15.76
C LYS A 80 -12.40 11.28 15.27
N ALA A 81 -12.92 10.81 14.14
CA ALA A 81 -14.21 11.23 13.60
C ALA A 81 -15.38 10.88 14.54
N ARG A 82 -15.34 9.73 15.23
CA ARG A 82 -16.36 9.34 16.24
C ARG A 82 -16.31 10.13 17.55
N LYS A 83 -15.14 10.66 17.94
CA LYS A 83 -14.98 11.48 19.15
C LYS A 83 -15.36 12.95 18.95
N SER A 84 -15.49 13.38 17.71
CA SER A 84 -15.85 14.76 17.37
C SER A 84 -17.36 14.82 17.14
N PRO A 85 -18.17 15.48 17.99
CA PRO A 85 -19.55 15.74 17.64
C PRO A 85 -19.58 16.63 16.38
N PRO A 86 -20.57 16.49 15.49
CA PRO A 86 -20.73 17.43 14.38
C PRO A 86 -20.86 18.83 14.99
N SER A 87 -19.88 19.69 14.73
CA SER A 87 -19.88 21.08 15.18
C SER A 87 -20.67 21.97 14.23
N ASP A 88 -21.47 21.39 13.32
CA ASP A 88 -22.37 22.17 12.48
C ASP A 88 -23.45 22.78 13.37
N PRO A 89 -23.50 24.12 13.52
CA PRO A 89 -24.67 24.76 14.07
C PRO A 89 -25.80 24.46 13.08
N LYS A 90 -26.92 23.90 13.56
CA LYS A 90 -28.16 23.92 12.79
C LYS A 90 -28.48 25.40 12.50
N ALA A 91 -28.26 25.80 11.25
CA ALA A 91 -28.89 26.97 10.67
C ALA A 91 -30.22 26.54 10.04
#